data_AF-A0A945GJY4-F1
#
_entry.id   AF-A0A945GJY4-F1
#
_cell.length_a   1.000
_cell.length_b   1.000
_cell.length_c   1.000
_cell.angle_alpha   90.00
_cell.angle_beta   90.00
_cell.angle_gamma   90.00
#
_symmetry.space_group_name_H-M   'P 1'
#
loop_
_entity.id
_entity.type
_entity.pdbx_description
1 polymer ?
#
loop_
_entity_poly.entity_id
_entity_poly.type
_entity_poly.pdbx_seq_one_letter_code
_entity_poly.pdbx_strand_id
1 'polypeptide(L)'
;FELAEAGEEVLGRDRPRVSAQISSASGGEGAIRVELIRSGEVVARVSGKTPLELNHIGTAVRPGAKEYYRLLVNGGGGELVSNPIFVTGGEL
;
A
#
# COMPACT_ATOMS: atom_id res chain seq x y z
N PHE A 1 -5.78 -10.15 -14.38
CA PHE A 1 -5.25 -9.71 -13.08
C PHE A 1 -6.44 -9.41 -12.20
N GLU A 2 -6.41 -9.84 -10.95
CA GLU A 2 -7.45 -9.54 -9.98
C GLU A 2 -7.07 -8.26 -9.23
N LEU A 3 -8.04 -7.40 -8.92
CA LEU A 3 -7.83 -6.12 -8.26
C LEU A 3 -8.52 -6.15 -6.90
N ALA A 4 -7.93 -5.44 -5.94
CA ALA A 4 -8.51 -5.22 -4.62
C ALA A 4 -8.20 -3.82 -4.13
N GLU A 5 -9.17 -3.22 -3.45
CA GLU A 5 -9.06 -1.97 -2.74
C GLU A 5 -8.83 -2.19 -1.24
N ALA A 6 -8.52 -1.12 -0.52
CA ALA A 6 -8.25 -1.18 0.92
C ALA A 6 -9.46 -1.73 1.68
N GLY A 7 -9.27 -2.86 2.38
CA GLY A 7 -10.31 -3.61 3.06
C GLY A 7 -10.68 -4.93 2.37
N GLU A 8 -10.26 -5.14 1.13
CA GLU A 8 -10.56 -6.34 0.34
C GLU A 8 -9.44 -7.39 0.40
N GLU A 9 -9.72 -8.55 -0.18
CA GLU A 9 -8.79 -9.67 -0.33
C GLU A 9 -8.67 -10.08 -1.79
N VAL A 10 -7.46 -10.44 -2.23
CA VAL A 10 -7.17 -10.85 -3.60
C VAL A 10 -6.26 -12.09 -3.64
N LEU A 11 -6.41 -12.91 -4.67
CA LEU A 11 -5.52 -14.05 -4.91
C LEU A 11 -4.23 -13.57 -5.63
N GLY A 12 -3.12 -13.61 -4.90
CA GLY A 12 -1.78 -13.32 -5.44
C GLY A 12 -1.19 -14.54 -6.12
N ARG A 13 -1.09 -14.52 -7.46
CA ARG A 13 -0.43 -15.59 -8.24
C ARG A 13 1.06 -15.34 -8.49
N ASP A 14 1.48 -14.08 -8.42
CA ASP A 14 2.85 -13.63 -8.71
C ASP A 14 3.28 -12.53 -7.70
N ARG A 15 4.05 -11.55 -8.16
CA ARG A 15 4.44 -10.34 -7.43
C ARG A 15 3.29 -9.32 -7.44
N PRO A 16 2.68 -8.99 -6.29
CA PRO A 16 1.62 -7.99 -6.25
C PRO A 16 2.19 -6.61 -6.60
N ARG A 17 1.41 -5.83 -7.35
CA ARG A 17 1.67 -4.41 -7.57
C ARG A 17 0.74 -3.61 -6.67
N VAL A 18 1.31 -2.77 -5.81
CA VAL A 18 0.56 -1.84 -4.96
C VAL A 18 0.70 -0.44 -5.54
N SER A 19 -0.44 0.20 -5.81
CA SER A 19 -0.50 1.58 -6.28
C SER A 19 -1.35 2.43 -5.35
N ALA A 20 -0.93 3.67 -5.10
CA ALA A 20 -1.68 4.62 -4.31
C ALA A 20 -1.48 6.05 -4.81
N GLN A 21 -2.53 6.86 -4.69
CA GLN A 21 -2.48 8.30 -4.88
C GLN A 21 -2.92 8.96 -3.58
N ILE A 22 -2.08 9.84 -3.05
CA ILE A 22 -2.32 10.54 -1.80
C ILE A 22 -2.46 12.02 -2.11
N SER A 23 -3.62 12.58 -1.82
CA SER A 23 -3.95 13.99 -2.06
C SER A 23 -4.46 14.65 -0.78
N SER A 24 -4.26 15.96 -0.65
CA SER A 24 -4.91 16.74 0.41
C SER A 24 -6.36 17.01 0.04
N ALA A 25 -7.28 16.91 1.02
CA ALA A 25 -8.69 17.26 0.83
C ALA A 25 -8.88 18.74 0.44
N SER A 26 -7.96 19.63 0.85
CA SER A 26 -7.96 21.04 0.45
C SER A 26 -7.38 21.26 -0.96
N GLY A 27 -6.92 20.21 -1.64
CA GLY A 27 -6.26 20.29 -2.96
C GLY A 27 -4.85 20.90 -2.94
N GLY A 28 -4.37 21.38 -1.79
CA GLY A 28 -3.07 22.03 -1.67
C GLY A 28 -1.88 21.06 -1.56
N GLU A 29 -0.69 21.60 -1.80
CA GLU A 29 0.56 20.91 -1.51
C GLU A 29 0.81 20.84 0.01
N GLY A 30 1.21 19.67 0.49
CA GLY A 30 1.66 19.47 1.86
C GLY A 30 2.75 18.41 1.92
N ALA A 31 3.81 18.66 2.69
CA ALA A 31 4.88 17.68 2.86
C ALA A 31 4.36 16.44 3.60
N ILE A 32 4.60 15.27 3.03
CA ILE A 32 4.17 13.98 3.57
C ILE A 32 5.29 12.95 3.47
N ARG A 33 5.22 11.96 4.37
CA ARG A 33 6.00 10.72 4.33
C ARG A 33 5.03 9.55 4.26
N VAL A 34 5.23 8.68 3.28
CA VAL A 34 4.42 7.48 3.05
C VAL A 34 5.28 6.26 3.30
N GLU A 35 4.78 5.34 4.12
CA GLU A 35 5.36 4.01 4.32
C GLU A 35 4.38 2.95 3.82
N LEU A 36 4.86 2.04 2.97
CA LEU A 36 4.13 0.83 2.60
C LEU A 36 4.57 -0.29 3.54
N ILE A 37 3.62 -0.84 4.28
CA ILE A 37 3.83 -1.92 5.25
C ILE A 37 3.30 -3.21 4.67
N ARG A 38 4.12 -4.27 4.65
CA ARG A 38 3.75 -5.64 4.30
C ARG A 38 3.86 -6.52 5.54
N SER A 39 2.75 -7.04 6.03
CA SER A 39 2.71 -7.95 7.19
C SER A 39 3.50 -7.46 8.42
N GLY A 40 3.51 -6.15 8.65
CA GLY A 40 4.22 -5.49 9.77
C GLY A 40 5.61 -4.92 9.42
N GLU A 41 6.17 -5.26 8.25
CA GLU A 41 7.47 -4.76 7.81
C GLU A 41 7.33 -3.61 6.82
N VAL A 42 8.13 -2.55 6.97
CA VAL A 42 8.15 -1.45 6.00
C VAL A 42 8.94 -1.87 4.77
N VAL A 43 8.25 -2.04 3.64
CA VAL A 43 8.83 -2.50 2.36
C VAL A 43 9.08 -1.37 1.36
N ALA A 44 8.50 -0.18 1.60
CA ALA A 44 8.84 1.03 0.86
C ALA A 44 8.64 2.28 1.72
N ARG A 45 9.47 3.30 1.48
CA ARG A 45 9.32 4.64 2.05
C ARG A 45 9.46 5.68 0.95
N VAL A 46 8.55 6.64 0.93
CA VAL A 46 8.59 7.78 0.01
C VAL A 46 8.34 9.05 0.83
N SER A 47 9.10 10.10 0.56
CA SER A 47 8.83 11.45 1.09
C SER A 47 8.65 12.41 -0.07
N GLY A 48 7.68 13.31 0.04
CA GLY A 48 7.36 14.25 -1.02
C GLY A 48 6.27 15.21 -0.58
N LYS A 49 5.53 15.77 -1.55
CA LYS A 49 4.38 16.62 -1.30
C LYS A 49 3.13 16.04 -1.93
N THR A 50 1.95 16.33 -1.38
CA THR A 50 0.67 16.02 -2.04
C THR A 50 0.46 16.89 -3.30
N PRO A 51 -0.14 16.37 -4.39
CA PRO A 51 -0.46 14.96 -4.59
C PRO A 51 0.80 14.11 -4.79
N LEU A 52 0.83 12.92 -4.19
CA LEU A 52 1.94 11.97 -4.29
C LEU A 52 1.43 10.63 -4.81
N GLU A 53 2.14 10.08 -5.79
CA GLU A 53 1.89 8.74 -6.31
C GLU A 53 2.93 7.75 -5.78
N LEU A 54 2.47 6.58 -5.38
CA LEU A 54 3.29 5.43 -5.02
C LEU A 54 2.98 4.27 -5.95
N ASN A 55 4.02 3.66 -6.49
CA ASN A 55 3.95 2.40 -7.23
C ASN A 55 5.03 1.48 -6.69
N HIS A 56 4.64 0.32 -6.16
CA HIS A 56 5.56 -0.66 -5.60
C HIS A 56 5.27 -2.06 -6.17
N ILE A 57 6.32 -2.76 -6.58
CA ILE A 57 6.23 -4.17 -7.00
C ILE A 57 6.81 -4.99 -5.85
N GLY A 58 5.95 -5.79 -5.20
CA GLY A 58 6.33 -6.66 -4.11
C GLY A 58 7.13 -7.89 -4.56
N THR A 59 7.51 -8.73 -3.60
CA THR A 59 7.99 -10.08 -3.89
C THR A 59 6.81 -11.05 -4.02
N ALA A 60 7.04 -12.24 -4.57
CA ALA A 60 6.01 -13.26 -4.66
C ALA A 60 5.47 -13.62 -3.27
N VAL A 61 4.16 -13.86 -3.19
CA VAL A 61 3.50 -14.40 -2.01
C VAL A 61 3.61 -15.92 -2.07
N ARG A 62 4.02 -16.56 -0.98
CA ARG A 62 4.12 -18.02 -0.95
C ARG A 62 2.73 -18.65 -1.10
N PRO A 63 2.56 -19.75 -1.86
CA PRO A 63 1.28 -20.45 -1.93
C PRO A 63 0.73 -20.79 -0.54
N GLY A 64 -0.56 -20.53 -0.33
CA GLY A 64 -1.25 -20.72 0.95
C GLY A 64 -0.91 -19.71 2.05
N ALA A 65 0.08 -18.83 1.86
CA ALA A 65 0.37 -17.76 2.81
C ALA A 65 -0.63 -16.62 2.66
N LYS A 66 -1.05 -16.05 3.79
CA LYS A 66 -1.84 -14.82 3.84
C LYS A 66 -0.96 -13.68 4.31
N GLU A 67 -0.88 -12.63 3.51
CA GLU A 67 -0.16 -11.41 3.80
C GLU A 67 -1.10 -10.22 3.68
N TYR A 68 -0.65 -9.05 4.15
CA TYR A 68 -1.41 -7.82 3.94
C TYR A 68 -0.49 -6.66 3.60
N TYR A 69 -1.03 -5.69 2.86
CA TYR A 69 -0.40 -4.41 2.59
C TYR A 69 -1.24 -3.28 3.19
N ARG A 70 -0.61 -2.30 3.83
CA ARG A 70 -1.27 -1.06 4.25
C ARG A 70 -0.34 0.13 4.10
N LEU A 71 -0.94 1.31 3.98
CA LEU A 71 -0.22 2.58 3.95
C LEU A 71 -0.26 3.23 5.33
N LEU A 72 0.87 3.82 5.70
CA LEU A 72 0.99 4.77 6.79
C LEU A 72 1.48 6.09 6.21
N VAL A 73 0.67 7.14 6.35
CA VAL A 73 0.98 8.49 5.84
C VAL A 73 1.12 9.44 7.02
N ASN A 74 2.23 10.16 7.08
CA ASN A 74 2.52 11.17 8.09
C ASN A 74 2.72 12.53 7.42
N GLY A 75 2.05 13.58 7.89
CA GLY A 75 2.25 14.94 7.39
C GLY A 75 1.15 15.90 7.80
N GLY A 76 1.38 17.21 7.64
CA GLY A 76 0.37 18.23 7.95
C GLY A 76 -0.12 18.27 9.41
N GLY A 77 0.63 17.69 10.35
CA GLY A 77 0.26 17.60 11.77
C GLY A 77 -0.59 16.38 12.14
N GLY A 78 -0.76 15.42 11.23
CA GLY A 78 -1.53 14.19 11.50
C GLY A 78 -0.95 12.94 10.87
N GLU A 79 -1.60 11.82 11.19
CA GLU A 79 -1.30 10.48 10.69
C GLU A 79 -2.56 9.88 10.05
N LEU A 80 -2.41 9.22 8.92
CA LEU A 80 -3.45 8.42 8.26
C LEU A 80 -2.94 7.00 8.07
N VAL A 81 -3.77 6.03 8.47
CA VAL A 81 -3.52 4.61 8.26
C VAL A 81 -4.61 4.05 7.36
N SER A 82 -4.24 3.37 6.28
CA SER A 82 -5.21 2.70 5.41
C SER A 82 -5.70 1.39 6.03
N ASN A 83 -6.89 0.96 5.62
CA ASN A 83 -7.26 -0.44 5.77
C ASN A 83 -6.26 -1.34 5.02
N PRO A 84 -6.02 -2.56 5.51
CA PRO A 84 -5.18 -3.52 4.81
C PRO A 84 -5.86 -4.04 3.54
N ILE A 85 -5.04 -4.29 2.51
CA ILE A 85 -5.40 -5.17 1.39
C ILE A 85 -4.80 -6.53 1.71
N PHE A 86 -5.63 -7.57 1.79
CA PHE A 86 -5.17 -8.93 2.04
C PHE A 86 -4.79 -9.61 0.73
N VAL A 87 -3.67 -10.32 0.74
CA VAL A 87 -3.20 -11.10 -0.42
C VAL A 87 -2.99 -12.53 0.03
N THR A 88 -3.71 -13.45 -0.59
CA THR A 88 -3.55 -14.88 -0.36
C THR A 88 -2.77 -15.47 -1.53
N GLY A 89 -1.66 -16.16 -1.26
CA GLY A 89 -0.86 -16.80 -2.28
C GLY A 89 -1.62 -17.96 -2.93
N GLY A 90 -1.90 -17.84 -4.23
CA GLY A 90 -2.51 -18.91 -5.00
C GLY A 90 -1.53 -20.04 -5.30
N GLU A 91 -2.06 -21.26 -5.44
CA GLU A 91 -1.32 -22.32 -6.14
C GLU A 91 -1.29 -22.00 -7.64
N LEU A 92 -0.14 -22.24 -8.26
CA LEU A 92 0.07 -22.07 -9.71
C LEU A 92 -0.64 -23.17 -10.50
#